data_AF-A0A1F6PD94-F1
#
_entry.id   AF-A0A1F6PD94-F1
#
_cell.length_a   1.000
_cell.length_b   1.000
_cell.length_c   1.000
_cell.angle_alpha   90.00
_cell.angle_beta   90.00
_cell.angle_gamma   90.00
#
_symmetry.space_group_name_H-M   'P 1'
#
loop_
_entity.id
_entity.type
_entity.pdbx_description
1 polymer ?
#
loop_
_entity_poly.entity_id
_entity_poly.type
_entity_poly.pdbx_seq_one_letter_code
_entity_poly.pdbx_strand_id
1 'polypeptide(L)'
;MHYPLVSIIGRPNVGKSSLVNRISGKFRVIVDDQPGITRDRLYVEAEWLGHYFTLIDTGGIFFDPKFSKSDNIFQKEIEMQVQIALQQSDLVLFIVNVEEGITPFDLYIAKKIQAQNKPAILVINKVDNQKREIEATEFYELGFDVIETISALHGRGVGNLLDKVIEMIPNVSETKKDENLISITIAGKPNVGKSSLLNVIAGEERAIVSEVSGTTRDNIDVKLTKNGIEFLFVDTAGIRKKSKITDNIENYSVHRSMNAISRSDIVLFMIDATQPIAEQDKKIAGMIEEEGKGCILIVNKWDLVDKELYNVAQYEAVLRKEFFFLFNAPILFVSAKTGQRVHKIFDTVISIYQEYTKRIPTAQLNAFVEKAVASKAPPSYKGHRLKIYYATQANNAPPLFLFFVNNPDLIHFSYRRYLENQLREAFGFNGVPIRLSFRQH
;
A
#
# COMPACT_ATOMS: atom_id res chain seq x y z
N MET A 1 4.80 6.14 0.30
CA MET A 1 3.65 7.04 0.09
C MET A 1 2.58 6.26 -0.66
N HIS A 2 1.31 6.35 -0.26
CA HIS A 2 0.24 5.84 -1.09
C HIS A 2 -0.16 6.98 -2.04
N TYR A 3 -0.03 6.76 -3.34
CA TYR A 3 -0.52 7.72 -4.31
C TYR A 3 -2.06 7.76 -4.24
N PRO A 4 -2.70 8.92 -4.43
CA PRO A 4 -4.14 9.04 -4.43
C PRO A 4 -4.80 7.97 -5.31
N LEU A 5 -5.82 7.30 -4.76
CA LEU A 5 -6.56 6.26 -5.44
C LEU A 5 -7.72 6.88 -6.22
N VAL A 6 -7.67 6.76 -7.53
CA VAL A 6 -8.68 7.26 -8.47
C VAL A 6 -9.45 6.07 -9.04
N SER A 7 -10.68 5.86 -8.57
CA SER A 7 -11.52 4.73 -9.03
C SER A 7 -12.34 5.13 -10.26
N ILE A 8 -12.28 4.31 -11.31
CA ILE A 8 -13.13 4.48 -12.50
C ILE A 8 -14.34 3.56 -12.35
N ILE A 9 -15.52 4.18 -12.18
CA ILE A 9 -16.80 3.50 -11.96
C ILE A 9 -17.72 3.78 -13.13
N GLY A 10 -18.47 2.79 -13.57
CA GLY A 10 -19.50 2.94 -14.59
C GLY A 10 -19.99 1.59 -15.07
N ARG A 11 -21.13 1.56 -15.74
CA ARG A 11 -21.71 0.33 -16.28
C ARG A 11 -20.84 -0.32 -17.36
N PRO A 12 -21.07 -1.58 -17.75
CA PRO A 12 -20.33 -2.22 -18.84
C PRO A 12 -20.34 -1.39 -20.13
N ASN A 13 -19.27 -1.52 -20.93
CA ASN A 13 -19.15 -0.95 -22.29
C ASN A 13 -19.17 0.59 -22.43
N VAL A 14 -19.13 1.34 -21.33
CA VAL A 14 -18.98 2.81 -21.37
C VAL A 14 -17.57 3.29 -21.71
N GLY A 15 -16.61 2.38 -21.89
CA GLY A 15 -15.23 2.71 -22.29
C GLY A 15 -14.24 2.95 -21.14
N LYS A 16 -14.50 2.38 -19.95
CA LYS A 16 -13.58 2.37 -18.79
C LYS A 16 -12.16 1.94 -19.18
N SER A 17 -12.02 0.74 -19.74
CA SER A 17 -10.72 0.18 -20.09
C SER A 17 -10.03 0.94 -21.23
N SER A 18 -10.79 1.57 -22.14
CA SER A 18 -10.22 2.47 -23.15
C SER A 18 -9.61 3.71 -22.51
N LEU A 19 -10.26 4.28 -21.49
CA LEU A 19 -9.74 5.42 -20.74
C LEU A 19 -8.50 5.01 -19.94
N VAL A 20 -8.56 3.89 -19.22
CA VAL A 20 -7.42 3.32 -18.48
C VAL A 20 -6.24 3.13 -19.41
N ASN A 21 -6.42 2.45 -20.54
CA ASN A 21 -5.34 2.19 -21.51
C ASN A 21 -4.74 3.46 -22.09
N ARG A 22 -5.55 4.51 -22.25
CA ARG A 22 -5.07 5.80 -22.74
C ARG A 22 -4.25 6.54 -21.69
N ILE A 23 -4.71 6.56 -20.44
CA ILE A 23 -3.98 7.20 -19.33
C ILE A 23 -2.71 6.38 -19.01
N SER A 24 -2.78 5.05 -19.14
CA SER A 24 -1.72 4.12 -18.77
C SER A 24 -0.59 3.99 -19.79
N GLY A 25 -0.64 4.66 -20.95
CA GLY A 25 0.17 4.33 -22.12
C GLY A 25 1.69 4.10 -21.93
N LYS A 26 2.31 4.57 -20.83
CA LYS A 26 3.73 4.33 -20.46
C LYS A 26 3.95 3.60 -19.11
N PHE A 27 2.89 3.21 -18.42
CA PHE A 27 2.92 2.62 -17.08
C PHE A 27 2.30 1.21 -17.08
N ARG A 28 2.90 0.29 -16.31
CA ARG A 28 2.45 -1.10 -16.26
C ARG A 28 1.15 -1.22 -15.46
N VAL A 29 0.25 -2.05 -15.98
CA VAL A 29 -0.84 -2.67 -15.23
C VAL A 29 -0.24 -3.63 -14.21
N ILE A 30 -0.50 -3.42 -12.93
CA ILE A 30 -0.20 -4.41 -11.89
C ILE A 30 -1.46 -5.25 -11.73
N VAL A 31 -1.39 -6.50 -12.19
CA VAL A 31 -2.41 -7.52 -11.96
C VAL A 31 -2.04 -8.22 -10.65
N ASP A 32 -2.93 -8.16 -9.66
CA ASP A 32 -2.75 -8.87 -8.40
C ASP A 32 -3.29 -10.30 -8.54
N ASP A 33 -2.42 -11.23 -8.94
CA ASP A 33 -2.75 -12.66 -9.06
C ASP A 33 -2.46 -13.38 -7.73
N GLN A 34 -3.34 -13.24 -6.73
CA GLN A 34 -3.36 -14.12 -5.55
C GLN A 34 -4.41 -15.24 -5.71
N PRO A 35 -4.04 -16.53 -5.56
CA PRO A 35 -5.01 -17.61 -5.53
C PRO A 35 -5.79 -17.57 -4.21
N GLY A 36 -7.06 -17.15 -4.25
CA GLY A 36 -8.02 -17.44 -3.17
C GLY A 36 -8.83 -16.27 -2.60
N ILE A 37 -8.58 -15.02 -3.00
CA ILE A 37 -9.39 -13.87 -2.53
C ILE A 37 -9.64 -12.92 -3.72
N THR A 38 -10.84 -13.04 -4.31
CA THR A 38 -11.46 -12.15 -5.32
C THR A 38 -10.59 -11.69 -6.50
N ARG A 39 -10.88 -12.31 -7.65
CA ARG A 39 -10.42 -11.97 -8.99
C ARG A 39 -10.50 -10.46 -9.32
N ASP A 40 -9.34 -9.93 -9.74
CA ASP A 40 -9.12 -8.95 -10.81
C ASP A 40 -9.54 -7.48 -10.57
N ARG A 41 -8.85 -6.77 -9.66
CA ARG A 41 -8.76 -5.30 -9.73
C ARG A 41 -7.45 -4.88 -10.38
N LEU A 42 -7.55 -4.14 -11.47
CA LEU A 42 -6.39 -3.61 -12.18
C LEU A 42 -5.98 -2.29 -11.55
N TYR A 43 -4.84 -2.32 -10.86
CA TYR A 43 -4.18 -1.12 -10.35
C TYR A 43 -3.21 -0.63 -11.42
N VAL A 44 -3.35 0.64 -11.78
CA VAL A 44 -2.57 1.24 -12.86
C VAL A 44 -1.99 2.55 -12.37
N GLU A 45 -0.67 2.60 -12.25
CA GLU A 45 0.03 3.85 -11.92
C GLU A 45 -0.14 4.85 -13.07
N ALA A 46 -0.40 6.11 -12.74
CA ALA A 46 -0.54 7.20 -13.69
C ALA A 46 0.22 8.43 -13.20
N GLU A 47 0.67 9.25 -14.16
CA GLU A 47 1.34 10.51 -13.90
C GLU A 47 0.82 11.57 -14.87
N TRP A 48 0.53 12.75 -14.34
CA TRP A 48 0.14 13.92 -15.12
C TRP A 48 0.76 15.18 -14.51
N LEU A 49 1.55 15.91 -15.31
CA LEU A 49 2.23 17.16 -14.90
C LEU A 49 3.04 17.03 -13.60
N GLY A 50 3.67 15.86 -13.37
CA GLY A 50 4.45 15.55 -12.17
C GLY A 50 3.64 15.07 -10.96
N HIS A 51 2.31 14.98 -11.07
CA HIS A 51 1.44 14.42 -10.04
C HIS A 51 1.19 12.93 -10.30
N TYR A 52 1.47 12.10 -9.31
CA TYR A 52 1.32 10.65 -9.38
C TYR A 52 0.05 10.20 -8.65
N PHE A 53 -0.72 9.32 -9.28
CA PHE A 53 -1.94 8.72 -8.72
C PHE A 53 -2.09 7.28 -9.22
N THR A 54 -2.92 6.49 -8.55
CA THR A 54 -3.20 5.11 -8.94
C THR A 54 -4.64 5.01 -9.43
N LEU A 55 -4.83 4.58 -10.67
CA LEU A 55 -6.13 4.25 -11.23
C LEU A 55 -6.56 2.85 -10.80
N ILE A 56 -7.83 2.72 -10.42
CA ILE A 56 -8.47 1.43 -10.14
C ILE A 56 -9.57 1.23 -11.18
N ASP A 57 -9.40 0.26 -12.08
CA ASP A 57 -10.47 -0.14 -13.00
C ASP A 57 -11.41 -1.11 -12.28
N THR A 58 -12.62 -0.66 -11.96
CA THR A 58 -13.68 -1.58 -11.45
C THR A 58 -14.29 -2.43 -12.56
N GLY A 59 -13.82 -2.26 -13.81
CA GLY A 59 -14.42 -2.76 -15.03
C GLY A 59 -13.98 -4.14 -15.52
N GLY A 60 -12.81 -4.62 -15.12
CA GLY A 60 -12.30 -5.95 -15.52
C GLY A 60 -13.18 -7.13 -15.07
N ILE A 61 -14.11 -6.88 -14.16
CA ILE A 61 -14.96 -7.88 -13.49
C ILE A 61 -16.32 -8.07 -14.19
N PHE A 62 -16.70 -7.23 -15.17
CA PHE A 62 -18.02 -7.34 -15.82
C PHE A 62 -18.15 -8.50 -16.83
N PHE A 63 -17.14 -9.35 -17.00
CA PHE A 63 -17.19 -10.47 -17.94
C PHE A 63 -16.76 -11.79 -17.28
N ASP A 64 -17.73 -12.51 -16.72
CA ASP A 64 -17.80 -13.95 -16.95
C ASP A 64 -19.14 -14.27 -17.63
N PRO A 65 -19.14 -14.63 -18.94
CA PRO A 65 -20.35 -15.01 -19.66
C PRO A 65 -21.09 -16.21 -19.04
N LYS A 66 -20.47 -16.92 -18.08
CA LYS A 66 -21.05 -18.09 -17.39
C LYS A 66 -22.05 -17.75 -16.30
N PHE A 67 -22.20 -16.48 -15.89
CA PHE A 67 -23.13 -16.07 -14.81
C PHE A 67 -24.46 -15.48 -15.31
N SER A 68 -24.82 -15.75 -16.56
CA SER A 68 -26.05 -15.31 -17.22
C SER A 68 -27.29 -16.13 -16.85
N LYS A 69 -27.53 -16.44 -15.56
CA LYS A 69 -28.73 -17.21 -15.15
C LYS A 69 -29.51 -16.74 -13.93
N SER A 70 -29.20 -15.59 -13.31
CA SER A 70 -30.11 -14.98 -12.33
C SER A 70 -29.83 -13.50 -12.11
N ASP A 71 -30.78 -12.63 -12.48
CA ASP A 71 -30.67 -11.17 -12.43
C ASP A 71 -30.38 -10.62 -11.02
N ASN A 72 -30.84 -11.30 -9.97
CA ASN A 72 -30.71 -10.84 -8.58
C ASN A 72 -29.32 -11.03 -7.95
N ILE A 73 -28.52 -11.99 -8.42
CA ILE A 73 -27.16 -12.22 -7.90
C ILE A 73 -26.19 -11.22 -8.54
N PHE A 74 -26.36 -11.00 -9.85
CA PHE A 74 -25.56 -10.06 -10.63
C PHE A 74 -25.66 -8.62 -10.10
N GLN A 75 -26.86 -8.16 -9.73
CA GLN A 75 -27.03 -6.83 -9.14
C GLN A 75 -26.28 -6.69 -7.80
N LYS A 76 -26.43 -7.64 -6.87
CA LYS A 76 -25.77 -7.55 -5.54
C LYS A 76 -24.25 -7.53 -5.62
N GLU A 77 -23.66 -8.29 -6.55
CA GLU A 77 -22.20 -8.29 -6.76
C GLU A 77 -21.73 -6.94 -7.30
N ILE A 78 -22.45 -6.37 -8.26
CA ILE A 78 -22.14 -5.05 -8.80
C ILE A 78 -22.26 -3.96 -7.74
N GLU A 79 -23.31 -4.01 -6.91
CA GLU A 79 -23.49 -3.08 -5.79
C GLU A 79 -22.32 -3.15 -4.80
N MET A 80 -21.88 -4.37 -4.46
CA MET A 80 -20.74 -4.58 -3.57
C MET A 80 -19.44 -4.01 -4.18
N GLN A 81 -19.21 -4.20 -5.48
CA GLN A 81 -18.03 -3.66 -6.15
C GLN A 81 -18.03 -2.12 -6.18
N VAL A 82 -19.17 -1.49 -6.49
CA VAL A 82 -19.32 -0.04 -6.43
C VAL A 82 -19.07 0.48 -5.01
N GLN A 83 -19.64 -0.17 -3.99
CA GLN A 83 -19.42 0.21 -2.59
C GLN A 83 -17.95 0.16 -2.19
N ILE A 84 -17.25 -0.92 -2.52
CA ILE A 84 -15.83 -1.05 -2.17
C ILE A 84 -15.00 0.01 -2.93
N ALA A 85 -15.28 0.23 -4.22
CA ALA A 85 -14.57 1.23 -5.02
C ALA A 85 -14.77 2.66 -4.46
N LEU A 86 -15.96 2.97 -3.97
CA LEU A 86 -16.24 4.24 -3.30
C LEU A 86 -15.51 4.36 -1.96
N GLN A 87 -15.47 3.29 -1.17
CA GLN A 87 -14.78 3.32 0.12
C GLN A 87 -13.27 3.55 -0.02
N GLN A 88 -12.65 2.93 -1.03
CA GLN A 88 -11.20 2.94 -1.22
C GLN A 88 -10.67 4.13 -2.02
N SER A 89 -11.51 4.83 -2.80
CA SER A 89 -11.05 5.95 -3.62
C SER A 89 -10.98 7.27 -2.87
N ASP A 90 -9.95 8.05 -3.21
CA ASP A 90 -9.83 9.47 -2.89
C ASP A 90 -10.63 10.33 -3.89
N LEU A 91 -10.71 9.89 -5.15
CA LEU A 91 -11.49 10.52 -6.22
C LEU A 91 -12.19 9.44 -7.08
N VAL A 92 -13.43 9.73 -7.49
CA VAL A 92 -14.22 8.85 -8.37
C VAL A 92 -14.34 9.46 -9.77
N LEU A 93 -14.00 8.69 -10.80
CA LEU A 93 -14.35 8.98 -12.18
C LEU A 93 -15.59 8.18 -12.55
N PHE A 94 -16.75 8.82 -12.53
CA PHE A 94 -18.01 8.18 -12.91
C PHE A 94 -18.21 8.33 -14.41
N ILE A 95 -18.00 7.24 -15.16
CA ILE A 95 -18.01 7.27 -16.62
C ILE A 95 -19.34 6.74 -17.19
N VAL A 96 -19.89 7.51 -18.13
CA VAL A 96 -21.14 7.23 -18.86
C VAL A 96 -20.91 7.27 -20.36
N ASN A 97 -21.80 6.66 -21.14
CA ASN A 97 -21.71 6.63 -22.61
C ASN A 97 -22.76 7.57 -23.21
N VAL A 98 -22.32 8.60 -23.94
CA VAL A 98 -23.22 9.55 -24.62
C VAL A 98 -24.15 8.88 -25.64
N GLU A 99 -23.71 7.80 -26.27
CA GLU A 99 -24.46 7.16 -27.35
C GLU A 99 -25.71 6.42 -26.88
N GLU A 100 -25.74 6.04 -25.62
CA GLU A 100 -26.78 5.21 -25.01
C GLU A 100 -27.64 5.98 -24.00
N GLY A 101 -27.27 7.24 -23.75
CA GLY A 101 -27.93 8.12 -22.80
C GLY A 101 -27.89 7.68 -21.33
N ILE A 102 -28.67 8.35 -20.49
CA ILE A 102 -28.82 8.04 -19.06
C ILE A 102 -29.63 6.75 -18.87
N THR A 103 -29.08 5.78 -18.15
CA THR A 103 -29.79 4.55 -17.78
C THR A 103 -30.23 4.54 -16.31
N PRO A 104 -31.21 3.69 -15.92
CA PRO A 104 -31.58 3.51 -14.51
C PRO A 104 -30.41 3.12 -13.60
N PHE A 105 -29.44 2.40 -14.16
CA PHE A 105 -28.24 1.99 -13.45
C PHE A 105 -27.27 3.15 -13.23
N ASP A 106 -27.18 4.08 -14.18
CA ASP A 106 -26.39 5.32 -14.01
C ASP A 106 -26.99 6.21 -12.91
N LEU A 107 -28.32 6.34 -12.88
CA LEU A 107 -29.04 7.04 -11.80
C LEU A 107 -28.80 6.40 -10.42
N TYR A 108 -28.75 5.06 -10.37
CA TYR A 108 -28.45 4.34 -9.15
C TYR A 108 -27.03 4.63 -8.65
N ILE A 109 -26.02 4.53 -9.52
CA ILE A 109 -24.63 4.82 -9.16
C ILE A 109 -24.47 6.28 -8.74
N ALA A 110 -25.05 7.22 -9.49
CA ALA A 110 -25.00 8.65 -9.16
C ALA A 110 -25.48 8.93 -7.73
N LYS A 111 -26.66 8.39 -7.37
CA LYS A 111 -27.21 8.53 -6.00
C LYS A 111 -26.29 7.94 -4.93
N LYS A 112 -25.62 6.82 -5.21
CA LYS A 112 -24.68 6.20 -4.27
C LYS A 112 -23.42 7.04 -4.07
N ILE A 113 -22.88 7.60 -5.14
CA ILE A 113 -21.71 8.49 -5.08
C ILE A 113 -22.05 9.75 -4.25
N GLN A 114 -23.17 10.40 -4.58
CA GLN A 114 -23.65 11.60 -3.88
C GLN A 114 -23.94 11.33 -2.40
N ALA A 115 -24.57 10.20 -2.06
CA ALA A 115 -24.87 9.85 -0.67
C ALA A 115 -23.62 9.66 0.22
N GLN A 116 -22.46 9.42 -0.37
CA GLN A 116 -21.19 9.25 0.36
C GLN A 116 -20.34 10.53 0.41
N ASN A 117 -20.79 11.64 -0.19
CA ASN A 117 -20.03 12.90 -0.30
C ASN A 117 -18.59 12.69 -0.79
N LYS A 118 -18.39 11.75 -1.71
CA LYS A 118 -17.08 11.46 -2.30
C LYS A 118 -16.79 12.47 -3.42
N PRO A 119 -15.57 13.03 -3.51
CA PRO A 119 -15.15 13.80 -4.66
C PRO A 119 -15.33 12.96 -5.93
N ALA A 120 -16.02 13.50 -6.92
CA ALA A 120 -16.32 12.78 -8.14
C ALA A 120 -16.36 13.71 -9.36
N ILE A 121 -15.88 13.19 -10.49
CA ILE A 121 -15.99 13.81 -11.81
C ILE A 121 -16.92 12.92 -12.64
N LEU A 122 -17.96 13.52 -13.21
CA LEU A 122 -18.79 12.85 -14.21
C LEU A 122 -18.08 12.92 -15.57
N VAL A 123 -17.78 11.76 -16.14
CA VAL A 123 -17.03 11.63 -17.39
C VAL A 123 -17.94 11.11 -18.49
N ILE A 124 -18.32 11.98 -19.42
CA ILE A 124 -19.20 11.61 -20.54
C ILE A 124 -18.32 11.17 -21.70
N ASN A 125 -18.27 9.86 -21.96
CA ASN A 125 -17.38 9.26 -22.92
C ASN A 125 -18.04 9.03 -24.29
N LYS A 126 -17.20 8.78 -25.31
CA LYS A 126 -17.55 8.64 -26.74
C LYS A 126 -18.08 9.93 -27.38
N VAL A 127 -17.65 11.08 -26.86
CA VAL A 127 -17.96 12.40 -27.42
C VAL A 127 -16.98 12.71 -28.56
N ASP A 128 -17.19 12.06 -29.70
CA ASP A 128 -16.23 12.09 -30.81
C ASP A 128 -16.38 13.33 -31.71
N ASN A 129 -17.53 14.00 -31.67
CA ASN A 129 -17.87 15.12 -32.55
C ASN A 129 -18.80 16.14 -31.88
N GLN A 130 -19.03 17.28 -32.54
CA GLN A 130 -19.84 18.38 -32.00
C GLN A 130 -21.31 18.01 -31.75
N LYS A 131 -21.87 17.07 -32.52
CA LYS A 131 -23.23 16.57 -32.28
C LYS A 131 -23.31 15.86 -30.93
N ARG A 132 -22.32 15.01 -30.62
CA ARG A 132 -22.23 14.32 -29.33
C ARG A 132 -22.04 15.29 -28.15
N GLU A 133 -21.38 16.43 -28.34
CA GLU A 133 -21.27 17.47 -27.29
C GLU A 133 -22.65 18.05 -26.92
N ILE A 134 -23.55 18.19 -27.90
CA ILE A 134 -24.93 18.64 -27.66
C ILE A 134 -25.72 17.55 -26.93
N GLU A 135 -25.59 16.30 -27.36
CA GLU A 135 -26.24 15.15 -26.70
C GLU A 135 -25.77 14.99 -25.24
N ALA A 136 -24.50 15.32 -24.93
CA ALA A 136 -23.97 15.25 -23.58
C ALA A 136 -24.69 16.16 -22.56
N THR A 137 -25.45 17.17 -23.01
CA THR A 137 -26.19 18.08 -22.13
C THR A 137 -27.23 17.39 -21.24
N GLU A 138 -27.77 16.24 -21.63
CA GLU A 138 -28.73 15.50 -20.81
C GLU A 138 -28.11 15.01 -19.48
N PHE A 139 -26.82 14.67 -19.48
CA PHE A 139 -26.14 14.08 -18.33
C PHE A 139 -25.92 15.05 -17.17
N TYR A 140 -26.15 16.35 -17.38
CA TYR A 140 -26.19 17.35 -16.31
C TYR A 140 -27.30 17.04 -15.28
N GLU A 141 -28.36 16.34 -15.69
CA GLU A 141 -29.44 15.89 -14.79
C GLU A 141 -28.94 14.96 -13.67
N LEU A 142 -27.76 14.34 -13.82
CA LEU A 142 -27.16 13.50 -12.78
C LEU A 142 -26.64 14.30 -11.58
N GLY A 143 -26.53 15.63 -11.68
CA GLY A 143 -26.27 16.52 -10.55
C GLY A 143 -24.84 16.44 -10.00
N PHE A 144 -23.85 16.38 -10.89
CA PHE A 144 -22.43 16.48 -10.53
C PHE A 144 -21.92 17.90 -10.80
N ASP A 145 -21.09 18.43 -9.91
CA ASP A 145 -20.54 19.79 -10.04
C ASP A 145 -19.40 19.86 -11.09
N VAL A 146 -18.66 18.77 -11.25
CA VAL A 146 -17.55 18.67 -12.20
C VAL A 146 -17.88 17.63 -13.26
N ILE A 147 -17.97 18.07 -14.51
CA ILE A 147 -18.37 17.26 -15.66
C ILE A 147 -17.37 17.48 -16.79
N GLU A 148 -16.87 16.40 -17.37
CA GLU A 148 -15.92 16.44 -18.49
C GLU A 148 -16.40 15.54 -19.63
N THR A 149 -16.36 16.07 -20.86
CA THR A 149 -16.65 15.29 -22.08
C THR A 149 -15.36 14.77 -22.69
N ILE A 150 -15.31 13.49 -23.00
CA ILE A 150 -14.12 12.85 -23.56
C ILE A 150 -14.45 11.91 -24.73
N SER A 151 -13.43 11.69 -25.55
CA SER A 151 -13.32 10.49 -26.36
C SER A 151 -12.10 9.70 -25.89
N ALA A 152 -12.31 8.69 -25.06
CA ALA A 152 -11.20 7.85 -24.58
C ALA A 152 -10.46 7.14 -25.73
N LEU A 153 -11.17 6.78 -26.80
CA LEU A 153 -10.57 6.11 -27.95
C LEU A 153 -9.69 7.06 -28.77
N HIS A 154 -10.17 8.28 -29.06
CA HIS A 154 -9.47 9.25 -29.90
C HIS A 154 -8.60 10.24 -29.12
N GLY A 155 -8.70 10.26 -27.79
CA GLY A 155 -7.93 11.11 -26.88
C GLY A 155 -8.43 12.54 -26.70
N ARG A 156 -9.59 12.90 -27.27
CA ARG A 156 -10.21 14.20 -27.08
C ARG A 156 -10.65 14.39 -25.63
N GLY A 157 -10.40 15.56 -25.04
CA GLY A 157 -10.84 15.93 -23.68
C GLY A 157 -10.09 15.23 -22.54
N VAL A 158 -9.26 14.22 -22.81
CA VAL A 158 -8.56 13.46 -21.76
C VAL A 158 -7.56 14.33 -20.99
N GLY A 159 -6.90 15.30 -21.65
CA GLY A 159 -6.01 16.25 -20.97
C GLY A 159 -6.76 17.11 -19.94
N ASN A 160 -7.89 17.70 -20.33
CA ASN A 160 -8.75 18.49 -19.44
C ASN A 160 -9.26 17.65 -18.26
N LEU A 161 -9.66 16.41 -18.52
CA LEU A 161 -10.04 15.47 -17.47
C LEU A 161 -8.89 15.25 -16.48
N LEU A 162 -7.65 15.05 -16.98
CA LEU A 162 -6.49 14.85 -16.13
C LEU A 162 -6.11 16.11 -15.33
N ASP A 163 -6.29 17.30 -15.91
CA ASP A 163 -6.15 18.58 -15.20
C ASP A 163 -7.14 18.65 -14.02
N LYS A 164 -8.40 18.29 -14.24
CA LYS A 164 -9.41 18.19 -13.16
C LYS A 164 -9.09 17.12 -12.13
N VAL A 165 -8.55 15.98 -12.56
CA VAL A 165 -8.10 14.93 -11.64
C VAL A 165 -7.03 15.48 -10.70
N ILE A 166 -5.99 16.13 -11.22
CA ILE A 166 -4.91 16.65 -10.35
C ILE A 166 -5.37 17.82 -9.46
N GLU A 167 -6.37 18.60 -9.88
CA GLU A 167 -7.01 19.64 -9.05
C GLU A 167 -7.81 19.05 -7.88
N MET A 168 -8.43 17.87 -8.07
CA MET A 168 -9.38 17.29 -7.11
C MET A 168 -8.82 16.16 -6.26
N ILE A 169 -7.78 15.45 -6.73
CA ILE A 169 -7.09 14.49 -5.87
C ILE A 169 -6.45 15.25 -4.71
N PRO A 170 -6.35 14.63 -3.51
CA PRO A 170 -5.57 15.18 -2.43
C PRO A 170 -4.20 15.54 -2.98
N ASN A 171 -3.86 16.82 -2.92
CA ASN A 171 -2.56 17.28 -3.34
C ASN A 171 -1.54 16.47 -2.53
N VAL A 172 -0.86 15.53 -3.19
CA VAL A 172 0.48 15.14 -2.78
C VAL A 172 1.44 16.29 -3.11
N SER A 173 1.01 17.55 -2.88
CA SER A 173 1.86 18.43 -2.09
C SER A 173 2.42 17.56 -0.98
N GLU A 174 3.69 17.73 -0.71
CA GLU A 174 4.25 17.32 0.55
C GLU A 174 3.25 17.70 1.68
N THR A 175 2.31 16.81 2.01
CA THR A 175 2.30 16.31 3.36
C THR A 175 3.72 15.78 3.50
N LYS A 176 4.62 16.71 3.84
CA LYS A 176 5.26 16.61 5.12
C LYS A 176 4.20 15.95 5.99
N LYS A 177 4.25 14.61 6.08
CA LYS A 177 4.32 14.02 7.41
C LYS A 177 5.10 15.05 8.17
N ASP A 178 4.50 15.67 9.18
CA ASP A 178 5.30 16.36 10.17
C ASP A 178 6.59 15.57 10.25
N GLU A 179 7.74 16.15 9.89
CA GLU A 179 8.95 15.34 9.67
C GLU A 179 9.29 14.51 10.93
N ASN A 180 8.62 14.90 12.02
CA ASN A 180 8.58 14.35 13.35
C ASN A 180 7.47 13.31 13.64
N LEU A 181 6.52 12.97 12.75
CA LEU A 181 5.45 12.00 13.02
C LEU A 181 5.71 10.64 12.36
N ILE A 182 5.92 9.61 13.18
CA ILE A 182 6.15 8.23 12.74
C ILE A 182 4.92 7.38 13.10
N SER A 183 4.25 6.78 12.11
CA SER A 183 3.13 5.88 12.39
C SER A 183 3.60 4.45 12.67
N ILE A 184 3.15 3.88 13.78
CA ILE A 184 3.56 2.58 14.30
C ILE A 184 2.35 1.70 14.49
N THR A 185 2.44 0.41 14.15
CA THR A 185 1.48 -0.59 14.61
C THR A 185 2.18 -1.70 15.39
N ILE A 186 1.46 -2.33 16.32
CA ILE A 186 1.93 -3.50 17.06
C ILE A 186 1.18 -4.73 16.50
N ALA A 187 1.89 -5.55 15.74
CA ALA A 187 1.36 -6.77 15.14
C ALA A 187 1.84 -8.02 15.89
N GLY A 188 1.10 -9.12 15.77
CA GLY A 188 1.48 -10.41 16.39
C GLY A 188 0.26 -11.20 16.85
N LYS A 189 0.46 -12.48 17.18
CA LYS A 189 -0.61 -13.39 17.62
C LYS A 189 -1.34 -12.90 18.87
N PRO A 190 -2.57 -13.39 19.14
CA PRO A 190 -3.23 -13.15 20.43
C PRO A 190 -2.32 -13.50 21.61
N ASN A 191 -2.43 -12.76 22.72
CA ASN A 191 -1.74 -13.04 24.00
C ASN A 191 -0.19 -12.96 24.01
N VAL A 192 0.45 -12.52 22.92
CA VAL A 192 1.91 -12.24 22.88
C VAL A 192 2.35 -11.04 23.73
N GLY A 193 1.39 -10.25 24.24
CA GLY A 193 1.65 -9.11 25.14
C GLY A 193 1.58 -7.73 24.49
N LYS A 194 0.90 -7.58 23.34
CA LYS A 194 0.71 -6.30 22.64
C LYS A 194 0.15 -5.18 23.53
N SER A 195 -0.89 -5.49 24.32
CA SER A 195 -1.54 -4.52 25.20
C SER A 195 -0.66 -4.13 26.38
N SER A 196 0.06 -5.10 26.94
CA SER A 196 1.05 -4.84 27.98
C SER A 196 2.16 -3.91 27.45
N LEU A 197 2.65 -4.16 26.23
CA LEU A 197 3.69 -3.33 25.64
C LEU A 197 3.18 -1.90 25.41
N LEU A 198 2.00 -1.74 24.81
CA LEU A 198 1.41 -0.42 24.58
C LEU A 198 1.21 0.36 25.89
N ASN A 199 0.78 -0.31 26.96
CA ASN A 199 0.59 0.32 28.28
C ASN A 199 1.92 0.76 28.89
N VAL A 200 2.98 -0.05 28.79
CA VAL A 200 4.31 0.36 29.28
C VAL A 200 4.84 1.53 28.46
N ILE A 201 4.72 1.48 27.14
CA ILE A 201 5.13 2.55 26.23
C ILE A 201 4.38 3.86 26.55
N ALA A 202 3.07 3.78 26.82
CA ALA A 202 2.25 4.94 27.18
C ALA A 202 2.51 5.44 28.62
N GLY A 203 3.02 4.59 29.51
CA GLY A 203 3.30 4.90 30.91
C GLY A 203 4.71 5.43 31.19
N GLU A 204 5.64 5.40 30.23
CA GLU A 204 6.93 6.09 30.37
C GLU A 204 6.69 7.62 30.47
N GLU A 205 7.26 8.28 31.49
CA GLU A 205 6.95 9.62 32.07
C GLU A 205 6.97 10.85 31.11
N ARG A 206 7.00 10.66 29.79
CA ARG A 206 7.03 11.74 28.78
C ARG A 206 6.04 11.55 27.63
N ALA A 207 5.25 10.49 27.63
CA ALA A 207 4.19 10.27 26.66
C ALA A 207 2.97 11.16 26.96
N ILE A 208 2.84 12.30 26.27
CA ILE A 208 1.55 13.00 26.22
C ILE A 208 0.62 12.18 25.33
N VAL A 209 -0.31 11.45 25.95
CA VAL A 209 -1.32 10.65 25.26
C VAL A 209 -2.47 11.55 24.87
N SER A 210 -2.63 11.83 23.58
CA SER A 210 -3.86 12.43 23.04
C SER A 210 -4.60 11.39 22.19
N GLU A 211 -5.88 11.16 22.49
CA GLU A 211 -6.75 10.32 21.66
C GLU A 211 -7.23 11.14 20.47
N VAL A 212 -6.76 10.82 19.26
CA VAL A 212 -7.20 11.51 18.05
C VAL A 212 -8.41 10.75 17.50
N SER A 213 -9.59 11.36 17.60
CA SER A 213 -10.83 10.83 17.05
C SER A 213 -10.96 11.27 15.59
N GLY A 214 -10.76 10.37 14.62
CA GLY A 214 -10.82 10.77 13.21
C GLY A 214 -10.93 9.60 12.23
N THR A 215 -12.13 9.44 11.66
CA THR A 215 -12.54 8.58 10.52
C THR A 215 -12.78 7.08 10.81
N THR A 216 -14.06 6.71 10.70
CA THR A 216 -14.72 5.41 11.03
C THR A 216 -14.78 5.05 12.53
N ARG A 217 -15.96 4.58 12.94
CA ARG A 217 -16.53 4.56 14.30
C ARG A 217 -15.79 3.69 15.35
N ASP A 218 -14.63 3.11 15.04
CA ASP A 218 -14.03 2.00 15.81
C ASP A 218 -12.51 2.02 16.04
N ASN A 219 -11.76 2.99 15.50
CA ASN A 219 -10.29 3.04 15.65
C ASN A 219 -9.85 4.20 16.56
N ILE A 220 -9.23 3.84 17.69
CA ILE A 220 -8.58 4.78 18.60
C ILE A 220 -7.09 4.72 18.30
N ASP A 221 -6.52 5.84 17.85
CA ASP A 221 -5.09 5.99 17.63
C ASP A 221 -4.46 6.70 18.84
N VAL A 222 -3.27 6.27 19.26
CA VAL A 222 -2.56 6.81 20.43
C VAL A 222 -1.36 7.60 19.95
N LYS A 223 -1.39 8.92 20.15
CA LYS A 223 -0.24 9.78 19.87
C LYS A 223 0.65 9.88 21.10
N LEU A 224 1.96 9.74 20.93
CA LEU A 224 2.98 9.91 21.97
C LEU A 224 4.06 10.86 21.46
N THR A 225 4.74 11.58 22.34
CA THR A 225 5.89 12.41 21.98
C THR A 225 7.10 11.98 22.81
N LYS A 226 8.24 11.74 22.16
CA LYS A 226 9.51 11.44 22.85
C LYS A 226 10.65 12.14 22.13
N ASN A 227 11.44 12.91 22.88
CA ASN A 227 12.57 13.70 22.35
C ASN A 227 12.19 14.63 21.18
N GLY A 228 10.98 15.22 21.21
CA GLY A 228 10.48 16.09 20.14
C GLY A 228 9.97 15.37 18.89
N ILE A 229 10.03 14.04 18.86
CA ILE A 229 9.49 13.19 17.79
C ILE A 229 8.13 12.66 18.25
N GLU A 230 7.14 12.79 17.40
CA GLU A 230 5.79 12.29 17.57
C GLU A 230 5.66 10.87 17.01
N PHE A 231 5.00 10.00 17.75
CA PHE A 231 4.75 8.61 17.39
C PHE A 231 3.25 8.38 17.42
N LEU A 232 2.67 7.95 16.30
CA LEU A 232 1.25 7.61 16.20
C LEU A 232 1.07 6.10 16.19
N PHE A 233 0.60 5.53 17.29
CA PHE A 233 0.21 4.13 17.34
C PHE A 233 -1.17 3.95 16.71
N VAL A 234 -1.25 3.29 15.56
CA VAL A 234 -2.48 3.10 14.79
C VAL A 234 -3.24 1.84 15.23
N ASP A 235 -4.58 1.90 15.22
CA ASP A 235 -5.51 0.80 15.53
C ASP A 235 -5.26 0.14 16.90
N THR A 236 -5.12 0.98 17.94
CA THR A 236 -4.94 0.51 19.32
C THR A 236 -6.23 -0.03 19.96
N ALA A 237 -7.38 0.17 19.32
CA ALA A 237 -8.69 -0.28 19.82
C ALA A 237 -8.77 -1.81 19.97
N GLY A 238 -8.17 -2.57 19.05
CA GLY A 238 -8.06 -4.03 19.15
C GLY A 238 -7.13 -4.51 20.27
N ILE A 239 -6.16 -3.66 20.66
CA ILE A 239 -5.22 -3.89 21.74
C ILE A 239 -5.86 -3.60 23.10
N ARG A 240 -6.65 -2.52 23.23
CA ARG A 240 -7.34 -2.14 24.47
C ARG A 240 -8.62 -2.95 24.75
N LYS A 241 -9.46 -3.27 23.76
CA LYS A 241 -10.71 -4.05 23.98
C LYS A 241 -10.46 -5.49 24.44
N LYS A 242 -9.32 -6.11 24.07
CA LYS A 242 -8.97 -7.50 24.46
C LYS A 242 -8.56 -7.68 25.92
N SER A 243 -8.40 -6.62 26.72
CA SER A 243 -8.15 -6.76 28.16
C SER A 243 -9.40 -7.11 28.97
N LYS A 244 -10.60 -7.14 28.35
CA LYS A 244 -11.87 -7.39 29.04
C LYS A 244 -12.78 -8.47 28.42
N ILE A 245 -12.45 -9.07 27.28
CA ILE A 245 -13.36 -10.00 26.59
C ILE A 245 -12.62 -11.25 26.11
N THR A 246 -12.99 -12.39 26.68
CA THR A 246 -12.85 -13.72 26.09
C THR A 246 -13.91 -13.86 25.01
N ASP A 247 -13.56 -13.88 23.71
CA ASP A 247 -14.39 -14.59 22.73
C ASP A 247 -13.77 -14.81 21.35
N ASN A 248 -14.19 -15.94 20.79
CA ASN A 248 -13.83 -16.60 19.53
C ASN A 248 -14.15 -15.78 18.27
N ILE A 249 -13.23 -14.94 17.78
CA ILE A 249 -13.32 -14.41 16.41
C ILE A 249 -11.93 -14.32 15.77
N GLU A 250 -11.45 -15.42 15.18
CA GLU A 250 -10.14 -15.46 14.50
C GLU A 250 -10.16 -14.77 13.13
N ASN A 251 -11.29 -14.76 12.42
CA ASN A 251 -11.37 -14.20 11.05
C ASN A 251 -11.40 -12.66 11.00
N TYR A 252 -11.92 -11.98 12.03
CA TYR A 252 -11.87 -10.51 12.13
C TYR A 252 -10.46 -9.98 12.48
N SER A 253 -9.56 -10.85 12.96
CA SER A 253 -8.23 -10.42 13.41
C SER A 253 -7.25 -10.16 12.27
N VAL A 254 -7.45 -10.79 11.10
CA VAL A 254 -6.54 -10.68 9.94
C VAL A 254 -6.78 -9.40 9.15
N HIS A 255 -8.02 -9.12 8.72
CA HIS A 255 -8.35 -7.88 8.01
C HIS A 255 -8.03 -6.62 8.81
N ARG A 256 -8.20 -6.68 10.13
CA ARG A 256 -7.81 -5.60 11.04
C ARG A 256 -6.29 -5.41 11.08
N SER A 257 -5.52 -6.50 11.17
CA SER A 257 -4.06 -6.45 11.15
C SER A 257 -3.54 -5.89 9.82
N MET A 258 -4.16 -6.25 8.69
CA MET A 258 -3.82 -5.71 7.36
C MET A 258 -4.02 -4.19 7.31
N ASN A 259 -5.18 -3.69 7.72
CA ASN A 259 -5.45 -2.24 7.73
C ASN A 259 -4.52 -1.47 8.66
N ALA A 260 -4.14 -2.06 9.80
CA ALA A 260 -3.20 -1.44 10.73
C ALA A 260 -1.77 -1.42 10.17
N ILE A 261 -1.34 -2.50 9.51
CA ILE A 261 -0.03 -2.59 8.84
C ILE A 261 0.04 -1.58 7.70
N SER A 262 -0.96 -1.52 6.83
CA SER A 262 -0.96 -0.63 5.65
C SER A 262 -0.92 0.86 6.04
N ARG A 263 -1.54 1.25 7.16
CA ARG A 263 -1.51 2.62 7.72
C ARG A 263 -0.24 2.96 8.51
N SER A 264 0.60 1.97 8.83
CA SER A 264 1.84 2.19 9.58
C SER A 264 3.05 2.41 8.67
N ASP A 265 4.07 3.07 9.19
CA ASP A 265 5.41 3.12 8.61
C ASP A 265 6.26 1.96 9.11
N ILE A 266 6.16 1.70 10.42
CA ILE A 266 6.93 0.69 11.11
C ILE A 266 5.99 -0.25 11.86
N VAL A 267 6.22 -1.54 11.68
CA VAL A 267 5.53 -2.60 12.38
C VAL A 267 6.43 -3.14 13.50
N LEU A 268 5.95 -3.05 14.74
CA LEU A 268 6.49 -3.77 15.88
C LEU A 268 5.90 -5.18 15.87
N PHE A 269 6.59 -6.11 15.23
CA PHE A 269 6.13 -7.50 15.12
C PHE A 269 6.51 -8.28 16.38
N MET A 270 5.53 -8.47 17.26
CA MET A 270 5.71 -9.12 18.56
C MET A 270 5.57 -10.64 18.49
N ILE A 271 6.56 -11.31 19.07
CA ILE A 271 6.64 -12.76 19.23
C ILE A 271 6.75 -13.08 20.72
N ASP A 272 6.10 -14.16 21.15
CA ASP A 272 6.21 -14.67 22.51
C ASP A 272 7.42 -15.60 22.63
N ALA A 273 8.41 -15.22 23.44
CA ALA A 273 9.64 -15.98 23.61
C ALA A 273 9.43 -17.37 24.25
N THR A 274 8.32 -17.56 24.98
CA THR A 274 8.03 -18.82 25.68
C THR A 274 7.30 -19.83 24.80
N GLN A 275 6.99 -19.48 23.55
CA GLN A 275 6.26 -20.33 22.62
C GLN A 275 7.06 -20.58 21.34
N PRO A 276 6.88 -21.73 20.67
CA PRO A 276 7.44 -21.95 19.36
C PRO A 276 6.79 -21.01 18.33
N ILE A 277 7.54 -20.68 17.27
CA ILE A 277 7.03 -19.90 16.14
C ILE A 277 5.93 -20.68 15.45
N ALA A 278 4.75 -20.07 15.32
CA ALA A 278 3.59 -20.70 14.71
C ALA A 278 3.33 -20.22 13.28
N GLU A 279 2.50 -20.95 12.55
CA GLU A 279 2.10 -20.57 11.19
C GLU A 279 1.43 -19.19 11.09
N GLN A 280 0.70 -18.78 12.13
CA GLN A 280 0.10 -17.44 12.18
C GLN A 280 1.17 -16.34 12.29
N ASP A 281 2.30 -16.59 12.95
CA ASP A 281 3.41 -15.63 13.01
C ASP A 281 4.00 -15.44 11.61
N LYS A 282 4.20 -16.55 10.87
CA LYS A 282 4.67 -16.50 9.47
C LYS A 282 3.72 -15.75 8.55
N LYS A 283 2.40 -15.95 8.71
CA LYS A 283 1.38 -15.20 7.93
C LYS A 283 1.46 -13.71 8.19
N ILE A 284 1.54 -13.28 9.45
CA ILE A 284 1.67 -11.85 9.80
C ILE A 284 2.98 -11.28 9.24
N ALA A 285 4.08 -12.02 9.38
CA ALA A 285 5.37 -11.63 8.83
C ALA A 285 5.32 -11.44 7.30
N GLY A 286 4.64 -12.35 6.58
CA GLY A 286 4.42 -12.24 5.14
C GLY A 286 3.66 -10.96 4.76
N MET A 287 2.58 -10.64 5.49
CA MET A 287 1.81 -9.41 5.28
C MET A 287 2.66 -8.14 5.46
N ILE A 288 3.57 -8.12 6.44
CA ILE A 288 4.46 -6.98 6.69
C ILE A 288 5.41 -6.77 5.50
N GLU A 289 5.97 -7.85 4.97
CA GLU A 289 6.88 -7.82 3.82
C GLU A 289 6.14 -7.41 2.54
N GLU A 290 4.94 -7.97 2.31
CA GLU A 290 4.08 -7.64 1.17
C GLU A 290 3.69 -6.16 1.15
N GLU A 291 3.31 -5.60 2.30
CA GLU A 291 3.02 -4.17 2.47
C GLU A 291 4.28 -3.28 2.40
N GLY A 292 5.47 -3.88 2.46
CA GLY A 292 6.73 -3.18 2.37
C GLY A 292 6.93 -2.20 3.53
N LYS A 293 6.62 -2.60 4.76
CA LYS A 293 6.77 -1.75 5.96
C LYS A 293 8.11 -1.97 6.63
N GLY A 294 8.63 -0.94 7.31
CA GLY A 294 9.76 -1.13 8.22
C GLY A 294 9.37 -2.10 9.33
N CYS A 295 10.27 -2.98 9.75
CA CYS A 295 9.92 -4.04 10.70
C CYS A 295 10.94 -4.15 11.84
N ILE A 296 10.44 -4.23 13.07
CA ILE A 296 11.21 -4.60 14.26
C ILE A 296 10.61 -5.87 14.83
N LEU A 297 11.42 -6.91 14.97
CA LEU A 297 11.05 -8.12 15.67
C LEU A 297 11.18 -7.89 17.18
N ILE A 298 10.05 -7.91 17.89
CA ILE A 298 9.98 -7.72 19.33
C ILE A 298 9.75 -9.08 20.00
N VAL A 299 10.81 -9.65 20.58
CA VAL A 299 10.75 -10.91 21.33
C VAL A 299 10.37 -10.58 22.77
N ASN A 300 9.09 -10.74 23.09
CA ASN A 300 8.52 -10.39 24.39
C ASN A 300 8.54 -11.57 25.37
N LYS A 301 8.33 -11.28 26.66
CA LYS A 301 8.40 -12.24 27.78
C LYS A 301 9.79 -12.87 27.95
N TRP A 302 10.84 -12.13 27.56
CA TRP A 302 12.21 -12.60 27.68
C TRP A 302 12.65 -12.83 29.14
N ASP A 303 11.95 -12.23 30.10
CA ASP A 303 12.13 -12.48 31.54
C ASP A 303 11.78 -13.91 31.96
N LEU A 304 10.98 -14.63 31.17
CA LEU A 304 10.53 -16.00 31.45
C LEU A 304 11.38 -17.06 30.74
N VAL A 305 12.30 -16.65 29.86
CA VAL A 305 13.14 -17.59 29.12
C VAL A 305 14.25 -18.11 30.01
N ASP A 306 14.33 -19.43 30.11
CA ASP A 306 15.46 -20.10 30.76
C ASP A 306 16.73 -19.90 29.93
N LYS A 307 17.71 -19.22 30.52
CA LYS A 307 18.98 -18.87 29.88
C LYS A 307 19.88 -20.09 29.69
N GLU A 308 19.61 -21.19 30.36
CA GLU A 308 20.32 -22.46 30.15
C GLU A 308 19.81 -23.18 28.89
N LEU A 309 18.54 -22.96 28.50
CA LEU A 309 17.92 -23.58 27.32
C LEU A 309 18.11 -22.77 26.04
N TYR A 310 18.00 -21.44 26.13
CA TYR A 310 18.19 -20.55 24.98
C TYR A 310 18.95 -19.29 25.38
N ASN A 311 20.14 -19.12 24.80
CA ASN A 311 20.80 -17.83 24.80
C ASN A 311 20.29 -16.95 23.65
N VAL A 312 20.59 -15.64 23.73
CA VAL A 312 20.14 -14.63 22.75
C VAL A 312 20.52 -15.01 21.32
N ALA A 313 21.74 -15.48 21.09
CA ALA A 313 22.25 -15.81 19.76
C ALA A 313 21.55 -17.03 19.14
N GLN A 314 21.26 -18.05 19.96
CA GLN A 314 20.52 -19.24 19.53
C GLN A 314 19.09 -18.86 19.11
N TYR A 315 18.40 -18.05 19.91
CA TYR A 315 17.03 -17.62 19.59
C TYR A 315 17.00 -16.72 18.35
N GLU A 316 17.97 -15.80 18.22
CA GLU A 316 18.12 -14.99 17.01
C GLU A 316 18.33 -15.87 15.76
N ALA A 317 19.17 -16.90 15.82
CA ALA A 317 19.38 -17.81 14.70
C ALA A 317 18.08 -18.53 14.28
N VAL A 318 17.24 -18.93 15.24
CA VAL A 318 15.91 -19.51 14.98
C VAL A 318 15.03 -18.49 14.24
N LEU A 319 14.92 -17.26 14.74
CA LEU A 319 14.12 -16.21 14.11
C LEU A 319 14.59 -15.88 12.69
N ARG A 320 15.91 -15.80 12.47
CA ARG A 320 16.48 -15.54 11.14
C ARG A 320 16.18 -16.67 10.15
N LYS A 321 16.06 -17.91 10.63
CA LYS A 321 15.67 -19.06 9.83
C LYS A 321 14.18 -19.04 9.49
N GLU A 322 13.33 -18.82 10.50
CA GLU A 322 11.87 -18.84 10.32
C GLU A 322 11.35 -17.63 9.52
N PHE A 323 11.96 -16.45 9.72
CA PHE A 323 11.61 -15.19 9.05
C PHE A 323 12.71 -14.74 8.07
N PHE A 324 13.18 -15.66 7.23
CA PHE A 324 14.27 -15.41 6.28
C PHE A 324 14.02 -14.25 5.32
N PHE A 325 12.75 -13.91 5.06
CA PHE A 325 12.33 -12.81 4.19
C PHE A 325 12.34 -11.44 4.88
N LEU A 326 12.21 -11.37 6.22
CA LEU A 326 12.42 -10.14 6.99
C LEU A 326 13.92 -9.91 7.28
N PHE A 327 14.75 -10.15 6.27
CA PHE A 327 16.20 -10.11 6.40
C PHE A 327 16.65 -8.71 6.84
N ASN A 328 17.46 -8.66 7.89
CA ASN A 328 17.95 -7.44 8.58
C ASN A 328 16.94 -6.67 9.44
N ALA A 329 15.72 -7.16 9.69
CA ALA A 329 14.87 -6.61 10.76
C ALA A 329 15.60 -6.67 12.11
N PRO A 330 15.77 -5.54 12.84
CA PRO A 330 16.34 -5.57 14.18
C PRO A 330 15.50 -6.43 15.11
N ILE A 331 16.17 -7.22 15.96
CA ILE A 331 15.53 -8.07 16.96
C ILE A 331 15.78 -7.47 18.34
N LEU A 332 14.70 -7.12 19.04
CA LEU A 332 14.75 -6.63 20.41
C LEU A 332 14.11 -7.64 21.36
N PHE A 333 14.90 -8.09 22.33
CA PHE A 333 14.44 -8.93 23.43
C PHE A 333 13.97 -8.04 24.57
N VAL A 334 12.68 -8.07 24.89
CA VAL A 334 12.02 -7.19 25.85
C VAL A 334 11.15 -7.97 26.83
N SER A 335 10.77 -7.29 27.91
CA SER A 335 9.69 -7.75 28.79
C SER A 335 8.70 -6.62 29.01
N ALA A 336 7.55 -6.72 28.37
CA ALA A 336 6.44 -5.79 28.57
C ALA A 336 5.85 -5.86 29.99
N LYS A 337 6.15 -6.92 30.77
CA LYS A 337 5.70 -7.03 32.16
C LYS A 337 6.58 -6.22 33.11
N THR A 338 7.90 -6.28 32.91
CA THR A 338 8.88 -5.61 33.78
C THR A 338 9.34 -4.25 33.24
N GLY A 339 9.03 -3.94 31.98
CA GLY A 339 9.56 -2.78 31.26
C GLY A 339 10.98 -2.96 30.72
N GLN A 340 11.58 -4.15 30.90
CA GLN A 340 12.96 -4.41 30.48
C GLN A 340 13.14 -4.11 28.98
N ARG A 341 14.08 -3.20 28.68
CA ARG A 341 14.52 -2.80 27.33
C ARG A 341 13.43 -2.18 26.43
N VAL A 342 12.25 -1.84 26.97
CA VAL A 342 11.18 -1.20 26.19
C VAL A 342 11.61 0.18 25.65
N HIS A 343 12.38 0.94 26.42
CA HIS A 343 12.92 2.24 25.98
C HIS A 343 13.69 2.19 24.65
N LYS A 344 14.39 1.07 24.35
CA LYS A 344 15.19 0.88 23.11
C LYS A 344 14.34 0.82 21.85
N ILE A 345 13.04 0.55 21.99
CA ILE A 345 12.12 0.46 20.85
C ILE A 345 12.10 1.79 20.10
N PHE A 346 11.99 2.92 20.81
CA PHE A 346 11.91 4.24 20.17
C PHE A 346 13.18 4.59 19.39
N ASP A 347 14.37 4.34 19.96
CA ASP A 347 15.64 4.58 19.27
C ASP A 347 15.76 3.72 18.00
N THR A 348 15.31 2.47 18.09
CA THR A 348 15.32 1.53 16.95
C THR A 348 14.30 1.94 15.88
N VAL A 349 13.11 2.39 16.28
CA VAL A 349 12.08 2.92 15.39
C VAL A 349 12.61 4.13 14.62
N ILE A 350 13.22 5.09 15.31
CA ILE A 350 13.79 6.28 14.65
C ILE A 350 14.86 5.88 13.63
N SER A 351 15.77 4.98 14.00
CA SER A 351 16.83 4.50 13.11
C SER A 351 16.26 3.81 11.86
N ILE A 352 15.28 2.92 12.02
CA ILE A 352 14.62 2.26 10.88
C ILE A 352 13.85 3.27 10.05
N TYR A 353 13.19 4.25 10.67
CA TYR A 353 12.42 5.25 9.94
C TYR A 353 13.30 6.11 9.03
N GLN A 354 14.50 6.46 9.49
CA GLN A 354 15.50 7.15 8.68
C GLN A 354 15.93 6.31 7.48
N GLU A 355 16.17 5.01 7.68
CA GLU A 355 16.45 4.07 6.60
C GLU A 355 15.25 3.90 5.65
N TYR A 356 14.03 3.88 6.20
CA TYR A 356 12.77 3.67 5.49
C TYR A 356 12.37 4.86 4.63
N THR A 357 12.85 6.06 4.94
CA THR A 357 12.55 7.29 4.21
C THR A 357 13.75 7.83 3.43
N LYS A 358 14.89 7.14 3.49
CA LYS A 358 16.15 7.53 2.85
C LYS A 358 15.98 7.76 1.36
N ARG A 359 16.44 8.93 0.89
CA ARG A 359 16.56 9.27 -0.53
C ARG A 359 18.02 9.19 -0.97
N ILE A 360 18.28 8.42 -2.02
CA ILE A 360 19.56 8.36 -2.71
C ILE A 360 19.48 9.27 -3.94
N PRO A 361 20.36 10.28 -4.05
CA PRO A 361 20.46 11.10 -5.26
C PRO A 361 20.72 10.26 -6.51
N THR A 362 20.01 10.57 -7.59
CA THR A 362 20.06 9.76 -8.81
C THR A 362 21.45 9.66 -9.42
N ALA A 363 22.26 10.72 -9.36
CA ALA A 363 23.66 10.69 -9.81
C ALA A 363 24.49 9.67 -9.02
N GLN A 364 24.34 9.64 -7.69
CA GLN A 364 25.03 8.70 -6.81
C GLN A 364 24.60 7.26 -7.09
N LEU A 365 23.29 7.04 -7.32
CA LEU A 365 22.75 5.73 -7.66
C LEU A 365 23.32 5.21 -8.99
N ASN A 366 23.38 6.03 -10.04
CA ASN A 366 23.90 5.60 -11.33
C ASN A 366 25.40 5.27 -11.28
N ALA A 367 26.21 6.08 -10.58
CA ALA A 367 27.62 5.79 -10.36
C ALA A 367 27.83 4.46 -9.61
N PHE A 368 26.97 4.17 -8.63
CA PHE A 368 26.97 2.88 -7.94
C PHE A 368 26.61 1.73 -8.89
N VAL A 369 25.57 1.88 -9.72
CA VAL A 369 25.13 0.84 -10.66
C VAL A 369 26.23 0.50 -11.66
N GLU A 370 26.91 1.51 -12.22
CA GLU A 370 28.05 1.30 -13.11
C GLU A 370 29.15 0.46 -12.44
N LYS A 371 29.50 0.81 -11.19
CA LYS A 371 30.49 0.06 -10.41
C LYS A 371 30.06 -1.38 -10.13
N ALA A 372 28.79 -1.60 -9.77
CA ALA A 372 28.26 -2.94 -9.52
C ALA A 372 28.26 -3.80 -10.80
N VAL A 373 27.84 -3.24 -11.92
CA VAL A 373 27.86 -3.93 -13.22
C VAL A 373 29.29 -4.25 -13.68
N ALA A 374 30.25 -3.35 -13.41
CA ALA A 374 31.66 -3.57 -13.71
C ALA A 374 32.29 -4.65 -12.82
N SER A 375 31.94 -4.68 -11.53
CA SER A 375 32.41 -5.72 -10.59
C SER A 375 31.84 -7.10 -10.93
N LYS A 376 30.56 -7.18 -11.27
CA LYS A 376 29.91 -8.42 -11.69
C LYS A 376 28.97 -8.14 -12.86
N ALA A 377 29.43 -8.56 -14.04
CA ALA A 377 28.65 -8.55 -15.25
C ALA A 377 27.31 -9.30 -15.12
N PRO A 378 26.20 -8.79 -15.70
CA PRO A 378 24.99 -9.57 -15.86
C PRO A 378 25.25 -10.81 -16.73
N PRO A 379 24.67 -11.97 -16.38
CA PRO A 379 24.79 -13.17 -17.21
C PRO A 379 24.13 -12.94 -18.58
N SER A 380 24.69 -13.57 -19.61
CA SER A 380 24.07 -13.60 -20.94
C SER A 380 22.99 -14.68 -20.99
N TYR A 381 21.83 -14.37 -21.56
CA TYR A 381 20.74 -15.33 -21.79
C TYR A 381 20.38 -15.37 -23.28
N LYS A 382 20.45 -16.55 -23.89
CA LYS A 382 20.21 -16.77 -25.33
C LYS A 382 20.98 -15.80 -26.25
N GLY A 383 22.23 -15.51 -25.92
CA GLY A 383 23.09 -14.58 -26.69
C GLY A 383 22.83 -13.09 -26.45
N HIS A 384 21.81 -12.73 -25.67
CA HIS A 384 21.54 -11.35 -25.27
C HIS A 384 22.03 -11.07 -23.85
N ARG A 385 22.68 -9.92 -23.67
CA ARG A 385 23.16 -9.46 -22.36
C ARG A 385 22.27 -8.35 -21.85
N LEU A 386 21.92 -8.42 -20.57
CA LEU A 386 21.22 -7.32 -19.90
C LEU A 386 22.12 -6.08 -19.93
N LYS A 387 21.56 -4.97 -20.39
CA LYS A 387 22.16 -3.64 -20.29
C LYS A 387 21.29 -2.80 -19.37
N ILE A 388 21.91 -2.19 -18.37
CA ILE A 388 21.27 -1.22 -17.48
C ILE A 388 21.74 0.15 -17.94
N TYR A 389 20.81 0.98 -18.40
CA TYR A 389 21.12 2.31 -18.95
C TYR A 389 21.07 3.39 -17.88
N TYR A 390 20.13 3.25 -16.95
CA TYR A 390 19.84 4.28 -15.96
C TYR A 390 19.11 3.65 -14.77
N ALA A 391 19.29 4.23 -13.60
CA ALA A 391 18.53 3.88 -12.41
C ALA A 391 18.09 5.14 -11.65
N THR A 392 16.91 5.10 -11.03
CA THR A 392 16.42 6.16 -10.14
C THR A 392 15.68 5.57 -8.95
N GLN A 393 15.60 6.30 -7.84
CA GLN A 393 14.73 5.94 -6.72
C GLN A 393 13.35 6.58 -6.96
N ALA A 394 12.34 5.75 -7.23
CA ALA A 394 10.98 6.19 -7.55
C ALA A 394 10.10 6.40 -6.30
N ASN A 395 10.39 5.70 -5.20
CA ASN A 395 9.71 5.88 -3.92
C ASN A 395 10.71 5.78 -2.76
N ASN A 396 10.43 6.48 -1.68
CA ASN A 396 11.28 6.47 -0.48
C ASN A 396 10.82 5.42 0.53
N ALA A 397 9.51 5.30 0.77
CA ALA A 397 8.92 4.48 1.84
C ALA A 397 7.79 3.58 1.28
N PRO A 398 8.04 2.28 0.98
CA PRO A 398 9.36 1.64 0.97
C PRO A 398 10.28 2.13 -0.17
N PRO A 399 11.61 1.98 -0.02
CA PRO A 399 12.56 2.30 -1.08
C PRO A 399 12.28 1.49 -2.35
N LEU A 400 11.93 2.18 -3.44
CA LEU A 400 11.73 1.58 -4.76
C LEU A 400 12.79 2.08 -5.73
N PHE A 401 13.65 1.18 -6.18
CA PHE A 401 14.64 1.47 -7.21
C PHE A 401 14.15 0.98 -8.56
N LEU A 402 14.09 1.91 -9.51
CA LEU A 402 13.68 1.68 -10.88
C LEU A 402 14.91 1.65 -11.78
N PHE A 403 15.13 0.53 -12.46
CA PHE A 403 16.23 0.32 -13.41
C PHE A 403 15.68 0.28 -14.84
N PHE A 404 16.22 1.11 -15.71
CA PHE A 404 15.89 1.11 -17.13
C PHE A 404 16.88 0.23 -17.88
N VAL A 405 16.35 -0.82 -18.52
CA VAL A 405 17.13 -1.89 -19.13
C VAL A 405 16.70 -2.13 -20.56
N ASN A 406 17.53 -2.83 -21.34
CA ASN A 406 17.19 -3.19 -22.72
C ASN A 406 16.03 -4.18 -22.84
N ASN A 407 15.95 -5.16 -21.96
CA ASN A 407 14.83 -6.08 -21.87
C ASN A 407 14.72 -6.59 -20.42
N PRO A 408 13.61 -6.31 -19.71
CA PRO A 408 13.36 -6.79 -18.35
C PRO A 408 13.43 -8.31 -18.22
N ASP A 409 13.07 -9.08 -19.24
CA ASP A 409 13.05 -10.56 -19.17
C ASP A 409 14.46 -11.16 -19.08
N LEU A 410 15.50 -10.37 -19.34
CA LEU A 410 16.89 -10.78 -19.19
C LEU A 410 17.39 -10.72 -17.72
N ILE A 411 16.60 -10.14 -16.80
CA ILE A 411 17.00 -10.09 -15.39
C ILE A 411 16.76 -11.43 -14.70
N HIS A 412 17.82 -12.18 -14.49
CA HIS A 412 17.75 -13.40 -13.69
C HIS A 412 17.64 -13.08 -12.18
N PHE A 413 16.90 -13.89 -11.42
CA PHE A 413 16.67 -13.66 -9.98
C PHE A 413 17.97 -13.52 -9.17
N SER A 414 19.01 -14.26 -9.56
CA SER A 414 20.31 -14.20 -8.88
C SER A 414 21.02 -12.85 -9.08
N TYR A 415 20.82 -12.22 -10.24
CA TYR A 415 21.39 -10.90 -10.52
C TYR A 415 20.57 -9.79 -9.85
N ARG A 416 19.24 -9.93 -9.80
CA ARG A 416 18.36 -9.08 -8.98
C ARG A 416 18.81 -9.07 -7.51
N ARG A 417 19.02 -10.25 -6.92
CA ARG A 417 19.49 -10.40 -5.54
C ARG A 417 20.90 -9.83 -5.34
N TYR A 418 21.78 -9.97 -6.33
CA TYR A 418 23.10 -9.35 -6.31
C TYR A 418 22.99 -7.82 -6.21
N LEU A 419 22.18 -7.19 -7.07
CA LEU A 419 21.96 -5.73 -7.04
C LEU A 419 21.35 -5.27 -5.71
N GLU A 420 20.39 -6.02 -5.17
CA GLU A 420 19.79 -5.71 -3.87
C GLU A 420 20.85 -5.76 -2.74
N ASN A 421 21.66 -6.81 -2.69
CA ASN A 421 22.70 -6.94 -1.69
C ASN A 421 23.74 -5.83 -1.80
N GLN A 422 24.14 -5.46 -3.03
CA GLN A 422 25.08 -4.36 -3.25
C GLN A 422 24.48 -3.00 -2.83
N LEU A 423 23.19 -2.77 -3.06
CA LEU A 423 22.51 -1.57 -2.58
C LEU A 423 22.52 -1.51 -1.06
N ARG A 424 22.25 -2.64 -0.39
CA ARG A 424 22.28 -2.72 1.07
C ARG A 424 23.67 -2.47 1.64
N GLU A 425 24.68 -3.07 1.03
CA GLU A 425 26.08 -2.90 1.44
C GLU A 425 26.55 -1.44 1.27
N ALA A 426 26.17 -0.80 0.16
CA ALA A 426 26.60 0.58 -0.15
C ALA A 426 25.82 1.65 0.63
N PHE A 427 24.53 1.43 0.89
CA PHE A 427 23.62 2.49 1.36
C PHE A 427 22.82 2.13 2.62
N GLY A 428 22.88 0.90 3.12
CA GLY A 428 22.19 0.47 4.34
C GLY A 428 20.85 -0.25 4.09
N PHE A 429 19.76 0.34 4.55
CA PHE A 429 18.39 -0.20 4.56
C PHE A 429 18.18 -1.38 5.52
N ASN A 430 18.85 -1.36 6.67
CA ASN A 430 18.61 -2.36 7.71
C ASN A 430 17.19 -2.23 8.27
N GLY A 431 16.48 -3.35 8.37
CA GLY A 431 15.09 -3.40 8.83
C GLY A 431 14.06 -2.83 7.85
N VAL A 432 14.46 -2.61 6.61
CA VAL A 432 13.61 -2.04 5.56
C VAL A 432 13.61 -2.93 4.32
N PRO A 433 12.42 -3.27 3.77
CA PRO A 433 12.33 -3.96 2.49
C PRO A 433 12.70 -3.00 1.35
N ILE A 434 13.55 -3.47 0.43
CA ILE A 434 13.90 -2.74 -0.79
C ILE A 434 13.16 -3.38 -1.96
N ARG A 435 12.50 -2.55 -2.78
CA ARG A 435 11.86 -3.00 -4.02
C ARG A 435 12.73 -2.64 -5.21
N LEU A 436 13.06 -3.63 -6.04
CA LEU A 436 13.71 -3.42 -7.34
C LEU A 436 12.71 -3.69 -8.46
N SER A 437 12.57 -2.72 -9.37
CA SER A 437 11.75 -2.80 -10.57
C SER A 437 12.61 -2.54 -11.81
N PHE A 438 12.42 -3.34 -12.86
CA PHE A 438 13.16 -3.25 -14.11
C PHE A 438 12.18 -2.91 -15.24
N ARG A 439 12.41 -1.80 -15.94
CA ARG A 439 11.58 -1.34 -17.06
C ARG A 439 12.39 -1.30 -18.34
N GLN A 440 11.74 -1.61 -19.45
CA GLN A 440 12.37 -1.46 -20.76
C GLN A 440 12.55 0.02 -21.07
N HIS A 441 13.75 0.40 -21.51
CA HIS A 441 14.07 1.74 -22.00
C HIS A 441 13.40 1.99 -23.35
#